data_AF-A0A534VE21-F1
#
_entry.id   AF-A0A534VE21-F1
#
_cell.length_a   1.000
_cell.length_b   1.000
_cell.length_c   1.000
_cell.angle_alpha   90.00
_cell.angle_beta   90.00
_cell.angle_gamma   90.00
#
_symmetry.space_group_name_H-M   'P 1'
#
loop_
_entity.id
_entity.type
_entity.pdbx_description
1 polymer ?
#
loop_
_entity_poly.entity_id
_entity_poly.type
_entity_poly.pdbx_seq_one_letter_code
_entity_poly.pdbx_strand_id
1 'polypeptide(L)'
;MRRAAILLAVLALLAGCASRRLVRHGQVNEDALETVRRGLVALRGLGFTTPVPVLALSRDGLGAVVKEEIEQSYAPGDIEHAEGVYTRLGLLPPGTKLRPALEGLYQQEGA
;
A
#
# COMPACT_ATOMS: atom_id res chain seq x y z
N MET A 1 -9.94 27.27 -35.04
CA MET A 1 -9.63 25.84 -34.88
C MET A 1 -8.41 25.56 -33.99
N ARG A 2 -7.26 26.23 -34.15
CA ARG A 2 -6.05 26.04 -33.29
C ARG A 2 -6.31 26.17 -31.77
N ARG A 3 -7.09 27.16 -31.33
CA ARG A 3 -7.38 27.38 -29.90
C ARG A 3 -8.20 26.25 -29.27
N ALA A 4 -9.13 25.65 -30.02
CA ALA A 4 -9.94 24.52 -29.56
C ALA A 4 -9.09 23.23 -29.43
N ALA A 5 -8.17 23.00 -30.37
CA ALA A 5 -7.25 21.86 -30.31
C ALA A 5 -6.28 21.95 -29.12
N ILE A 6 -5.80 23.15 -28.79
CA ILE A 6 -4.95 23.38 -27.61
C ILE A 6 -5.74 23.15 -26.32
N LEU A 7 -7.00 23.62 -26.25
CA LEU A 7 -7.84 23.39 -25.07
C LEU A 7 -8.15 21.90 -24.84
N LEU A 8 -8.43 21.16 -25.92
CA LEU A 8 -8.66 19.71 -25.89
C LEU A 8 -7.41 18.94 -25.43
N ALA A 9 -6.23 19.32 -25.91
CA ALA A 9 -4.97 18.72 -25.49
C ALA A 9 -4.69 18.95 -23.99
N VAL A 10 -4.94 20.17 -23.48
CA VAL A 10 -4.77 20.50 -22.06
C VAL A 10 -5.77 19.74 -21.19
N LEU A 11 -7.04 19.61 -21.61
CA LEU A 11 -8.03 18.79 -20.90
C LEU A 11 -7.64 17.30 -20.86
N ALA A 12 -7.10 16.76 -21.96
CA ALA A 12 -6.64 15.37 -22.02
C ALA A 12 -5.44 15.11 -21.07
N LEU A 13 -4.51 16.06 -20.98
CA LEU A 13 -3.37 16.01 -20.06
C LEU A 13 -3.81 16.08 -18.58
N LEU A 14 -4.80 16.91 -18.27
CA LEU A 14 -5.33 17.04 -16.90
C LEU A 14 -6.18 15.82 -16.48
N ALA A 15 -6.91 15.22 -17.42
CA ALA A 15 -7.67 13.98 -17.17
C ALA A 15 -6.75 12.77 -16.91
N GLY A 16 -5.58 12.72 -17.55
CA GLY A 16 -4.62 11.61 -17.42
C GLY A 16 -3.91 11.51 -16.07
N CYS A 17 -3.83 12.61 -15.30
CA CYS A 17 -3.16 12.63 -14.00
C CYS A 17 -4.11 12.28 -12.83
N ALA A 18 -5.42 12.54 -12.97
CA ALA A 18 -6.39 12.28 -11.90
C ALA A 18 -6.88 10.81 -11.85
N SER A 19 -6.86 10.10 -12.98
CA SER A 19 -7.42 8.75 -13.12
C SER A 19 -6.51 7.62 -12.58
N ARG A 20 -5.29 7.93 -12.14
CA ARG A 20 -4.31 6.92 -11.65
C ARG A 20 -4.34 6.65 -10.15
N ARG A 21 -5.17 7.33 -9.36
CA ARG A 21 -5.25 6.99 -7.92
C ARG A 21 -5.93 5.63 -7.76
N LEU A 22 -5.27 4.76 -6.98
CA LEU A 22 -5.78 3.43 -6.66
C LEU A 22 -7.02 3.49 -5.75
N VAL A 23 -7.08 4.50 -4.87
CA VAL A 23 -8.25 4.77 -4.02
C VAL A 23 -8.77 6.18 -4.32
N ARG A 24 -10.08 6.30 -4.56
CA ARG A 24 -10.76 7.57 -4.84
C ARG A 24 -12.07 7.63 -4.05
N HIS A 25 -12.25 8.69 -3.24
CA HIS A 25 -13.43 8.88 -2.39
C HIS A 25 -13.77 7.66 -1.50
N GLY A 26 -12.74 6.99 -0.96
CA GLY A 26 -12.92 5.80 -0.12
C GLY A 26 -13.30 4.52 -0.86
N GLN A 27 -13.24 4.52 -2.19
CA GLN A 27 -13.48 3.35 -3.03
C GLN A 27 -12.24 2.98 -3.82
N VAL A 28 -12.07 1.68 -4.10
CA VAL A 28 -11.01 1.17 -4.96
C VAL A 28 -11.35 1.48 -6.41
N ASN A 29 -10.36 1.98 -7.15
CA ASN A 29 -10.44 2.14 -8.59
C ASN A 29 -10.01 0.81 -9.26
N GLU A 30 -10.98 0.03 -9.71
CA GLU A 30 -10.75 -1.30 -10.29
C GLU A 30 -9.84 -1.25 -11.52
N ASP A 31 -9.95 -0.25 -12.38
CA ASP A 31 -9.09 -0.13 -13.58
C ASP A 31 -7.61 0.09 -13.20
N ALA A 32 -7.38 0.91 -12.17
CA ALA A 32 -6.04 1.11 -11.63
C ALA A 32 -5.52 -0.17 -10.95
N LEU A 33 -6.39 -0.89 -10.22
CA LEU A 33 -6.07 -2.16 -9.58
C LEU A 33 -5.71 -3.24 -10.62
N GLU A 34 -6.45 -3.35 -11.73
CA GLU A 34 -6.12 -4.29 -12.82
C GLU A 34 -4.77 -3.99 -13.45
N THR A 35 -4.40 -2.70 -13.53
CA THR A 35 -3.09 -2.30 -14.03
C THR A 35 -1.97 -2.78 -13.10
N VAL A 36 -2.16 -2.62 -11.78
CA VAL A 36 -1.22 -3.16 -10.77
C VAL A 36 -1.16 -4.68 -10.85
N ARG A 37 -2.31 -5.36 -10.94
CA ARG A 37 -2.39 -6.82 -11.01
C ARG A 37 -1.61 -7.37 -12.20
N ARG A 38 -1.83 -6.81 -13.39
CA ARG A 38 -1.07 -7.20 -14.60
C ARG A 38 0.42 -6.91 -14.45
N GLY A 39 0.79 -5.78 -13.85
CA GLY A 39 2.18 -5.46 -13.56
C GLY A 39 2.85 -6.48 -12.64
N LEU A 40 2.18 -6.89 -11.57
CA LEU A 40 2.68 -7.90 -10.64
C LEU A 40 2.88 -9.27 -11.31
N VAL A 41 1.93 -9.69 -12.16
CA VAL A 41 2.06 -10.94 -12.93
C VAL A 41 3.26 -10.86 -13.87
N ALA A 42 3.42 -9.75 -14.58
CA ALA A 42 4.54 -9.55 -15.51
C ALA A 42 5.90 -9.53 -14.79
N LEU A 43 5.98 -8.87 -13.64
CA LEU A 43 7.22 -8.75 -12.87
C LEU A 43 7.63 -10.05 -12.17
N ARG A 44 6.66 -10.77 -11.59
CA ARG A 44 6.92 -12.02 -10.85
C ARG A 44 6.91 -13.25 -11.73
N GLY A 45 6.37 -13.16 -12.95
CA GLY A 45 6.17 -14.30 -13.85
C GLY A 45 5.12 -15.30 -13.34
N LEU A 46 4.31 -14.92 -12.35
CA LEU A 46 3.34 -15.79 -11.68
C LEU A 46 1.96 -15.15 -11.71
N GLY A 47 0.97 -15.91 -12.17
CA GLY A 47 -0.44 -15.53 -12.13
C GLY A 47 -1.02 -15.63 -10.71
N PHE A 48 -2.04 -14.80 -10.43
CA PHE A 48 -2.87 -14.98 -9.25
C PHE A 48 -3.73 -16.24 -9.43
N THR A 49 -3.68 -17.16 -8.47
CA THR A 49 -4.48 -18.39 -8.49
C THR A 49 -5.88 -18.19 -7.93
N THR A 50 -6.03 -17.19 -7.06
CA THR A 50 -7.31 -16.77 -6.47
C THR A 50 -7.41 -15.25 -6.48
N PRO A 51 -8.64 -14.69 -6.48
CA PRO A 51 -8.83 -13.26 -6.25
C PRO A 51 -8.18 -12.83 -4.93
N VAL A 52 -7.43 -11.73 -4.96
CA VAL A 52 -6.88 -11.11 -3.74
C VAL A 52 -7.89 -10.07 -3.26
N PRO A 53 -8.41 -10.18 -2.02
CA PRO A 53 -9.33 -9.19 -1.50
C PRO A 53 -8.62 -7.84 -1.34
N VAL A 54 -9.31 -6.76 -1.73
CA VAL A 54 -8.78 -5.39 -1.63
C VAL A 54 -9.76 -4.56 -0.83
N LEU A 55 -9.23 -3.82 0.15
CA LEU A 55 -10.02 -2.97 1.04
C LEU A 55 -9.52 -1.53 0.92
N ALA A 56 -10.45 -0.60 0.71
CA ALA A 56 -10.16 0.82 0.84
C ALA A 56 -10.27 1.21 2.31
N LEU A 57 -9.12 1.38 2.97
CA LEU A 57 -9.06 1.76 4.37
C LEU A 57 -9.03 3.28 4.54
N SER A 58 -9.77 3.78 5.53
CA SER A 58 -9.57 5.14 6.04
C SER A 58 -8.30 5.19 6.88
N ARG A 59 -7.78 6.40 7.12
CA ARG A 59 -6.61 6.59 8.00
C ARG A 59 -6.82 6.00 9.38
N ASP A 60 -7.99 6.26 9.96
CA ASP A 60 -8.34 5.78 11.30
C ASP A 60 -8.50 4.25 11.33
N GLY A 61 -8.99 3.65 10.23
CA GLY A 61 -9.14 2.20 10.09
C GLY A 61 -7.82 1.45 9.89
N LEU A 62 -6.81 2.11 9.31
CA LEU A 62 -5.53 1.47 8.98
C LEU A 62 -4.78 0.99 10.22
N GLY A 63 -4.75 1.78 11.30
CA GLY A 63 -4.07 1.40 12.54
C GLY A 63 -4.66 0.16 13.20
N ALA A 64 -5.99 0.01 13.17
CA ALA A 64 -6.66 -1.16 13.72
C ALA A 64 -6.36 -2.42 12.91
N VAL A 65 -6.38 -2.32 11.57
CA VAL A 65 -6.06 -3.44 10.67
C VAL A 65 -4.62 -3.90 10.84
N VAL A 66 -3.66 -2.97 10.90
CA VAL A 66 -2.24 -3.30 11.08
C VAL A 66 -2.01 -3.99 12.42
N LYS A 67 -2.67 -3.51 13.48
CA LYS A 67 -2.60 -4.16 14.79
C LYS A 67 -3.14 -5.59 14.73
N GLU A 68 -4.30 -5.78 14.11
CA GLU A 68 -4.91 -7.10 13.93
C GLU A 68 -4.02 -8.03 13.09
N GLU A 69 -3.42 -7.54 11.99
CA GLU A 69 -2.48 -8.32 11.17
C GLU A 69 -1.24 -8.74 11.96
N ILE A 70 -0.69 -7.87 12.81
CA ILE A 70 0.45 -8.22 13.67
C ILE A 70 0.04 -9.32 14.66
N GLU A 71 -1.15 -9.22 15.26
CA GLU A 71 -1.68 -10.22 16.19
C GLU A 71 -1.95 -11.57 15.50
N GLN A 72 -2.36 -11.56 14.23
CA GLN A 72 -2.57 -12.78 13.43
C GLN A 72 -1.26 -13.39 12.91
N SER A 73 -0.26 -12.56 12.61
CA SER A 73 1.00 -12.99 11.97
C SER A 73 2.06 -13.47 12.96
N TYR A 74 1.97 -13.07 14.22
CA TYR A 74 2.94 -13.39 15.26
C TYR A 74 2.27 -14.04 16.46
N ALA A 75 2.76 -15.21 16.90
CA ALA A 75 2.34 -15.75 18.17
C ALA A 75 2.81 -14.82 19.32
N PRO A 76 2.20 -14.92 20.52
CA PRO A 76 2.62 -14.11 21.66
C PRO A 76 4.13 -14.25 21.93
N GLY A 77 4.88 -13.15 21.87
CA GLY A 77 6.32 -13.12 22.07
C GLY A 77 7.19 -13.23 20.80
N ASP A 78 6.61 -13.62 19.65
CA ASP A 78 7.39 -13.83 18.42
C ASP A 78 7.95 -12.52 17.84
N ILE A 79 7.20 -11.43 17.97
CA ILE A 79 7.65 -10.12 17.46
C ILE A 79 8.83 -9.59 18.30
N GLU A 80 8.83 -9.83 19.61
CA GLU A 80 9.94 -9.50 20.49
C GLU A 80 11.15 -10.39 20.22
N HIS A 81 10.92 -11.66 19.88
CA HIS A 81 11.98 -12.56 19.43
C HIS A 81 12.61 -12.07 18.11
N ALA A 82 11.79 -11.72 17.12
CA ALA A 82 12.23 -11.16 15.85
C ALA A 82 12.99 -9.84 16.04
N GLU A 83 12.52 -8.94 16.93
CA GLU A 83 13.24 -7.72 17.32
C GLU A 83 14.66 -8.04 17.79
N GLY A 84 14.81 -9.03 18.67
CA GLY A 84 16.11 -9.46 19.19
C GLY A 84 17.04 -10.05 18.12
N VAL A 85 16.48 -10.77 17.13
CA VAL A 85 17.25 -11.26 15.97
C VAL A 85 17.68 -10.11 15.08
N TYR A 86 16.75 -9.24 14.67
CA TYR A 86 17.02 -8.14 13.76
C TYR A 86 17.99 -7.11 14.35
N THR A 87 17.90 -6.85 15.67
CA THR A 87 18.86 -6.00 16.38
C THR A 87 20.27 -6.58 16.31
N ARG A 88 20.43 -7.88 16.57
CA ARG A 88 21.75 -8.54 16.53
C ARG A 88 22.35 -8.58 15.12
N LEU A 89 21.49 -8.66 14.11
CA LEU A 89 21.89 -8.61 12.71
C LEU A 89 22.13 -7.17 12.19
N GLY A 90 21.91 -6.15 13.01
CA GLY A 90 22.05 -4.75 12.61
C GLY A 90 21.01 -4.29 11.58
N LEU A 91 19.87 -4.98 11.51
CA LEU A 91 18.77 -4.67 10.58
C LEU A 91 17.83 -3.59 11.12
N LEU A 92 17.93 -3.26 12.41
CA LEU A 92 17.16 -2.21 13.05
C LEU A 92 18.09 -1.07 13.49
N PRO A 93 17.68 0.20 13.30
CA PRO A 93 18.37 1.32 13.93
C PRO A 93 18.46 1.14 15.45
N PRO A 94 19.49 1.71 16.12
CA PRO A 94 19.62 1.62 17.56
C PRO A 94 18.39 2.16 18.30
N GLY A 95 17.88 1.39 19.27
CA GLY A 95 16.72 1.77 20.07
C GLY A 95 15.35 1.57 19.41
N THR A 96 15.31 1.07 18.17
CA THR A 96 14.04 0.75 17.50
C THR A 96 13.34 -0.42 18.17
N LYS A 97 12.06 -0.23 18.49
CA LYS A 97 11.14 -1.28 18.91
C LYS A 97 10.31 -1.74 17.72
N LEU A 98 10.35 -3.05 17.41
CA LEU A 98 9.86 -3.56 16.12
C LEU A 98 8.36 -3.36 15.96
N ARG A 99 7.57 -3.75 16.98
CA ARG A 99 6.11 -3.59 16.97
C ARG A 99 5.66 -2.13 16.72
N PRO A 100 6.04 -1.14 17.55
CA PRO A 100 5.60 0.24 17.33
C PRO A 100 6.20 0.84 16.06
N ALA A 101 7.36 0.36 15.58
CA ALA A 101 7.91 0.80 14.30
C ALA A 101 7.06 0.32 13.12
N LEU A 102 6.59 -0.94 13.14
CA LEU A 102 5.67 -1.46 12.12
C LEU A 102 4.34 -0.72 12.15
N GLU A 103 3.75 -0.52 13.33
CA GLU A 103 2.50 0.24 13.49
C GLU A 103 2.65 1.68 12.98
N GLY A 104 3.78 2.33 13.30
CA GLY A 104 4.08 3.69 12.87
C GLY A 104 4.35 3.83 11.37
N LEU A 105 4.96 2.83 10.73
CA LEU A 105 5.25 2.83 9.29
C LEU A 105 3.95 2.98 8.48
N TYR A 106 2.98 2.13 8.76
CA TYR A 106 1.70 2.14 8.04
C TYR A 106 0.87 3.40 8.35
N GLN A 107 0.97 3.97 9.55
CA GLN A 107 0.32 5.25 9.87
C GLN A 107 0.89 6.43 9.05
N GLN A 108 2.20 6.42 8.77
CA GLN A 108 2.86 7.47 7.99
C GLN A 108 2.62 7.32 6.48
N GLU A 109 2.56 6.09 5.96
CA GLU A 109 2.28 5.84 4.53
C GLU A 109 0.82 6.14 4.14
N GLY A 110 -0.10 6.18 5.11
CA GLY A 110 -1.47 6.66 4.91
C GLY A 110 -1.60 8.19 4.76
N ALA A 111 -0.50 8.96 4.84
CA ALA A 111 -0.46 10.43 4.88
C ALA A 111 -0.52 11.14 3.52
#